data_AF-A0A947YSY4-F1
#
_entry.id   AF-A0A947YSY4-F1
#
_cell.length_a   1.000
_cell.length_b   1.000
_cell.length_c   1.000
_cell.angle_alpha   90.00
_cell.angle_beta   90.00
_cell.angle_gamma   90.00
#
_symmetry.space_group_name_H-M   'P 1'
#
loop_
_entity.id
_entity.type
_entity.pdbx_description
1 polymer ?
#
loop_
_entity_poly.entity_id
_entity_poly.type
_entity_poly.pdbx_seq_one_letter_code
_entity_poly.pdbx_strand_id
1 'polypeptide(L)'
;MIEKIIESRGKLINGLSLPSVKKAEEESGCGVVGFACSVPVSGRHIFEPSIRMHNRGNGKGGEIAAVGFEPEQLGVSRKILDSNYLLQVALIDTRARKEVEASCITLYACPRP
;
A
#
# COMPACT_ATOMS: atom_id res chain seq x y z
N MET A 1 -38.81 -12.46 -17.64
CA MET A 1 -38.59 -11.00 -17.52
C MET A 1 -37.23 -10.60 -18.06
N ILE A 2 -36.15 -11.27 -17.64
CA ILE A 2 -34.79 -11.06 -18.16
C ILE A 2 -34.71 -11.24 -19.69
N GLU A 3 -35.32 -12.29 -20.24
CA GLU A 3 -35.34 -12.56 -21.68
C GLU A 3 -35.95 -11.42 -22.50
N LYS A 4 -37.07 -10.84 -22.03
CA LYS A 4 -37.71 -9.69 -22.69
C LYS A 4 -36.80 -8.46 -22.71
N ILE A 5 -35.98 -8.27 -21.67
CA ILE A 5 -35.02 -7.15 -21.59
C ILE A 5 -33.87 -7.39 -22.57
N ILE A 6 -33.36 -8.61 -22.66
CA ILE A 6 -32.29 -8.99 -23.59
C ILE A 6 -32.76 -8.80 -25.03
N GLU A 7 -33.95 -9.32 -25.36
CA GLU A 7 -34.50 -9.27 -26.72
C GLU A 7 -34.85 -7.84 -27.16
N SER A 8 -35.39 -7.01 -26.25
CA SER A 8 -35.65 -5.60 -26.52
C SER A 8 -34.36 -4.81 -26.80
N ARG A 9 -33.23 -5.19 -26.19
CA ARG A 9 -31.94 -4.52 -26.38
C ARG A 9 -31.15 -5.06 -27.56
N GLY A 10 -31.36 -6.33 -27.94
CA GLY A 10 -30.72 -6.94 -29.12
C GLY A 10 -31.05 -6.23 -30.43
N LYS A 11 -32.23 -5.62 -30.55
CA LYS A 11 -32.61 -4.84 -31.74
C LYS A 11 -31.85 -3.51 -31.86
N LEU A 12 -31.34 -2.96 -30.76
CA LEU A 12 -30.62 -1.67 -30.74
C LEU A 12 -29.17 -1.79 -31.24
N ILE A 13 -28.61 -3.01 -31.23
CA ILE A 13 -27.25 -3.29 -31.67
C ILE A 13 -27.17 -3.81 -33.11
N ASN A 14 -28.31 -4.09 -33.75
CA ASN A 14 -28.36 -4.56 -35.13
C ASN A 14 -27.89 -3.47 -36.10
N GLY A 15 -26.78 -3.75 -36.80
CA GLY A 15 -26.20 -2.83 -37.78
C GLY A 15 -25.11 -1.91 -37.22
N LEU A 16 -24.84 -1.95 -35.91
CA LEU A 16 -23.68 -1.29 -35.33
C LEU A 16 -22.48 -2.23 -35.39
N SER A 17 -21.34 -1.76 -35.89
CA SER A 17 -20.08 -2.49 -35.71
C SER A 17 -19.83 -2.59 -34.21
N LEU A 18 -19.69 -3.82 -33.69
CA LEU A 18 -19.29 -4.00 -32.30
C LEU A 18 -18.01 -3.19 -32.09
N PRO A 19 -17.99 -2.22 -31.16
CA PRO A 19 -16.76 -1.55 -30.84
C PRO A 19 -15.76 -2.63 -30.43
N SER A 20 -14.56 -2.61 -31.01
CA SER A 20 -13.47 -3.42 -30.48
C SER A 20 -13.46 -3.20 -28.97
N VAL A 21 -13.56 -4.26 -28.18
CA VAL A 21 -13.41 -4.18 -26.72
C VAL A 21 -11.95 -3.87 -26.45
N LYS A 22 -11.53 -2.65 -26.81
CA LYS A 22 -10.41 -2.01 -26.16
C LYS A 22 -10.94 -1.82 -24.76
N LYS A 23 -10.39 -2.57 -23.80
CA LYS A 23 -10.38 -2.10 -22.42
C LYS A 23 -9.99 -0.65 -22.53
N ALA A 24 -10.93 0.26 -22.30
CA ALA A 24 -10.56 1.63 -22.00
C ALA A 24 -9.47 1.48 -20.95
N GLU A 25 -8.35 2.17 -21.12
CA GLU A 25 -7.43 2.34 -20.01
C GLU A 25 -8.29 2.97 -18.92
N GLU A 26 -8.81 2.14 -18.01
CA GLU A 26 -9.35 2.60 -16.76
C GLU A 26 -8.22 3.43 -16.20
N GLU A 27 -8.47 4.72 -15.95
CA GLU A 27 -7.60 5.51 -15.10
C GLU A 27 -7.32 4.66 -13.88
N SER A 28 -6.16 4.02 -13.85
CA SER A 28 -5.69 3.21 -12.75
C SER A 28 -5.30 4.20 -11.67
N GLY A 29 -6.33 4.77 -11.05
CA GLY A 29 -6.19 5.73 -9.98
C GLY A 29 -5.62 5.02 -8.78
N CYS A 30 -4.45 5.45 -8.33
CA CYS A 30 -3.84 4.93 -7.11
C CYS A 30 -4.78 5.17 -5.92
N GLY A 31 -5.05 4.12 -5.16
CA GLY A 31 -5.82 4.20 -3.93
C GLY A 31 -5.03 4.79 -2.77
N VAL A 32 -5.61 5.76 -2.05
CA VAL A 32 -5.01 6.32 -0.82
C VAL A 32 -5.91 6.03 0.38
N VAL A 33 -5.31 5.55 1.47
CA VAL A 33 -5.95 5.42 2.79
C VAL A 33 -5.29 6.43 3.72
N GLY A 34 -6.08 7.39 4.23
CA GLY A 34 -5.62 8.38 5.20
C GLY A 34 -6.09 8.04 6.61
N PHE A 35 -5.21 8.21 7.60
CA PHE A 35 -5.55 8.05 9.01
C PHE A 35 -4.99 9.23 9.82
N ALA A 36 -5.82 9.82 10.69
CA ALA A 36 -5.42 10.86 11.62
C ALA A 36 -6.21 10.71 12.91
N CYS A 37 -5.54 10.79 14.07
CA CYS A 37 -6.18 10.68 15.37
C CYS A 37 -5.43 11.50 16.41
N SER A 38 -6.15 12.09 17.37
CA SER A 38 -5.57 12.81 18.51
C SER A 38 -5.28 11.90 19.71
N VAL A 39 -5.65 10.62 19.63
CA VAL A 39 -5.39 9.60 20.65
C VAL A 39 -4.67 8.41 20.02
N PRO A 40 -3.92 7.62 20.81
CA PRO A 40 -3.27 6.43 20.30
C PRO A 40 -4.29 5.43 19.75
N VAL A 41 -4.10 5.01 18.50
CA VAL A 41 -4.93 4.00 17.84
C VAL A 41 -4.02 2.90 17.31
N SER A 42 -4.43 1.64 17.48
CA SER A 42 -3.67 0.51 16.98
C SER A 42 -3.49 0.58 15.46
N GLY A 43 -2.25 0.42 15.01
CA GLY A 43 -1.91 0.43 13.58
C GLY A 43 -2.64 -0.64 12.75
N ARG A 44 -3.15 -1.72 13.38
CA ARG A 44 -3.93 -2.77 12.69
C ARG A 44 -5.13 -2.23 11.91
N HIS A 45 -5.66 -1.08 12.30
CA HIS A 45 -6.82 -0.49 11.63
C HIS A 45 -6.50 0.02 10.21
N ILE A 46 -5.23 0.13 9.83
CA ILE A 46 -4.83 0.42 8.44
C ILE A 46 -4.93 -0.80 7.51
N PHE A 47 -4.95 -2.02 8.07
CA PHE A 47 -4.78 -3.25 7.30
C PHE A 47 -5.97 -3.56 6.38
N GLU A 48 -7.17 -3.62 6.95
CA GLU A 48 -8.37 -3.93 6.18
C GLU A 48 -8.72 -2.88 5.10
N PRO A 49 -8.62 -1.56 5.36
CA PRO A 49 -8.80 -0.58 4.29
C PRO A 49 -7.72 -0.70 3.21
N SER A 50 -6.46 -1.02 3.56
CA SER A 50 -5.40 -1.25 2.57
C SER A 50 -5.69 -2.43 1.65
N ILE A 51 -6.24 -3.53 2.19
CA ILE A 51 -6.66 -4.68 1.37
C ILE A 51 -7.73 -4.23 0.36
N ARG A 52 -8.73 -3.46 0.78
CA ARG A 52 -9.81 -3.02 -0.12
C ARG A 52 -9.33 -2.10 -1.25
N MET A 53 -8.13 -1.53 -1.15
CA MET A 53 -7.52 -0.76 -2.22
C MET A 53 -6.78 -1.60 -3.27
N HIS A 54 -6.77 -2.95 -3.15
CA HIS A 54 -6.11 -3.82 -4.12
C HIS A 54 -6.64 -3.67 -5.55
N ASN A 55 -7.91 -3.29 -5.72
CA ASN A 55 -8.56 -3.08 -7.01
C ASN A 55 -8.22 -1.72 -7.64
N ARG A 56 -7.47 -0.87 -6.92
CA ARG A 56 -7.01 0.46 -7.35
C ARG A 56 -5.48 0.54 -7.44
N GLY A 57 -4.81 -0.61 -7.45
CA GLY A 57 -3.36 -0.72 -7.62
C GLY A 57 -3.02 -1.48 -8.90
N ASN A 58 -1.84 -1.22 -9.46
CA ASN A 58 -1.29 -1.97 -10.60
C ASN A 58 -0.41 -3.17 -10.16
N GLY A 59 -0.48 -3.55 -8.88
CA GLY A 59 0.30 -4.66 -8.31
C GLY A 59 1.76 -4.34 -8.00
N LYS A 60 2.23 -3.09 -8.15
CA LYS A 60 3.60 -2.69 -7.80
C LYS A 60 3.88 -2.58 -6.29
N GLY A 61 2.84 -2.64 -5.47
CA GLY A 61 2.91 -2.45 -4.03
C GLY A 61 2.28 -1.13 -3.59
N GLY A 62 2.37 -0.86 -2.29
CA GLY A 62 1.86 0.36 -1.66
C GLY A 62 2.94 1.02 -0.80
N GLU A 63 2.72 2.29 -0.48
CA GLU A 63 3.59 3.10 0.38
C GLU A 63 2.77 3.65 1.55
N ILE A 64 3.42 3.85 2.70
CA ILE A 64 2.84 4.54 3.84
C ILE A 64 3.71 5.76 4.15
N ALA A 65 3.10 6.94 4.13
CA ALA A 65 3.67 8.13 4.76
C ALA A 65 3.08 8.25 6.17
N ALA A 66 3.94 8.27 7.18
CA ALA A 66 3.56 8.38 8.59
C ALA A 66 4.34 9.51 9.26
N VAL A 67 3.67 10.23 10.17
CA VAL A 67 4.24 11.36 10.93
C VAL A 67 3.80 11.27 12.39
N GLY A 68 4.48 12.00 13.27
CA GLY A 68 4.11 12.07 14.69
C GLY A 68 4.63 10.93 15.55
N PHE A 69 5.78 10.35 15.20
CA PHE A 69 6.42 9.32 16.01
C PHE A 69 6.83 9.85 17.40
N GLU A 70 6.61 9.01 18.42
CA GLU A 70 7.07 9.24 19.79
C GLU A 70 8.42 8.51 20.00
N PRO A 71 9.51 9.21 20.38
CA PRO A 71 10.85 8.61 20.44
C PRO A 71 10.95 7.49 21.48
N GLU A 72 10.20 7.58 22.58
CA GLU A 72 10.13 6.57 23.62
C GLU A 72 9.56 5.24 23.10
N GLN A 73 8.56 5.29 22.21
CA GLN A 73 7.98 4.10 21.58
C GLN A 73 8.94 3.42 20.61
N LEU A 74 9.90 4.18 20.07
CA LEU A 74 10.95 3.68 19.19
C LEU A 74 12.21 3.25 19.97
N GLY A 75 12.27 3.49 21.28
CA GLY A 75 13.44 3.19 22.11
C GLY A 75 14.65 4.07 21.81
N VAL A 76 14.44 5.29 21.28
CA VAL A 76 15.51 6.23 20.91
C VAL A 76 15.33 7.57 21.63
N SER A 77 16.36 8.41 21.63
CA SER A 77 16.25 9.79 22.12
C SER A 77 15.56 10.69 21.10
N ARG A 78 14.96 11.78 21.57
CA ARG A 78 14.39 12.82 20.69
C ARG A 78 15.40 13.34 19.67
N LYS A 79 16.66 13.54 20.09
CA LYS A 79 17.75 13.96 19.21
C LYS A 79 17.95 13.00 18.03
N ILE A 80 17.98 11.68 18.29
CA ILE A 80 18.13 10.67 17.23
C ILE A 80 16.95 10.72 16.27
N LEU A 81 15.73 10.82 16.78
CA LEU A 81 14.53 10.90 15.93
C LEU A 81 14.53 12.14 15.02
N ASP A 82 15.04 13.27 15.52
CA ASP A 82 15.07 14.53 14.77
C ASP A 82 16.27 14.62 13.79
N SER A 83 17.39 13.93 14.06
CA SER A 83 18.62 14.04 13.25
C SER A 83 18.89 12.86 12.30
N ASN A 84 18.10 11.78 12.37
CA ASN A 84 18.36 10.55 11.63
C ASN A 84 17.14 10.09 10.82
N TYR A 85 17.39 9.37 9.75
CA TYR A 85 16.36 8.66 8.99
C TYR A 85 16.06 7.30 9.63
N LEU A 86 14.78 6.95 9.72
CA LEU A 86 14.33 5.65 10.18
C LEU A 86 14.16 4.70 9.00
N LEU A 87 14.85 3.55 9.04
CA LEU A 87 14.66 2.46 8.09
C LEU A 87 14.24 1.19 8.85
N GLN A 88 13.01 0.74 8.63
CA GLN A 88 12.50 -0.52 9.19
C GLN A 88 12.41 -1.56 8.07
N VAL A 89 13.19 -2.64 8.18
CA VAL A 89 13.20 -3.73 7.21
C VAL A 89 12.61 -4.99 7.84
N ALA A 90 11.47 -5.43 7.33
CA ALA A 90 10.87 -6.70 7.69
C ALA A 90 11.35 -7.79 6.72
N LEU A 91 12.09 -8.77 7.22
CA LEU A 91 12.56 -9.90 6.42
C LEU A 91 11.49 -10.99 6.37
N ILE A 92 11.10 -11.40 5.16
CA ILE A 92 10.18 -12.54 4.96
C ILE A 92 10.88 -13.84 5.39
N ASP A 93 12.14 -14.03 5.01
CA ASP A 93 12.99 -15.10 5.51
C ASP A 93 14.04 -14.52 6.48
N THR A 94 13.94 -14.88 7.75
CA THR A 94 14.86 -14.40 8.79
C THR A 94 16.30 -14.86 8.58
N ARG A 95 16.52 -15.94 7.80
CA ARG A 95 17.86 -16.44 7.47
C ARG A 95 18.61 -15.51 6.50
N ALA A 96 17.89 -14.73 5.70
CA ALA A 96 18.47 -13.77 4.75
C ALA A 96 19.13 -12.57 5.44
N ARG A 97 18.93 -12.40 6.77
CA ARG A 97 19.41 -11.24 7.51
C ARG A 97 20.89 -10.94 7.31
N LYS A 98 21.76 -11.94 7.52
CA LYS A 98 23.21 -11.74 7.44
C LYS A 98 23.65 -11.32 6.05
N GLU A 99 23.03 -11.87 5.02
CA GLU A 99 23.33 -11.57 3.62
C GLU A 99 22.88 -10.15 3.25
N VAL A 100 21.67 -9.76 3.66
CA VAL A 100 21.13 -8.40 3.43
C VAL A 100 21.94 -7.35 4.19
N GLU A 101 22.30 -7.62 5.45
CA GLU A 101 23.15 -6.72 6.23
C GLU A 101 24.52 -6.56 5.57
N ALA A 102 25.19 -7.66 5.18
CA ALA A 102 26.51 -7.61 4.55
C ALA A 102 26.52 -6.90 3.19
N SER A 103 25.45 -7.03 2.40
CA SER A 103 25.35 -6.48 1.05
C SER A 103 24.85 -5.03 1.00
N CYS A 104 23.99 -4.62 1.94
CA CYS A 104 23.26 -3.35 1.85
C CYS A 104 23.42 -2.44 3.07
N ILE A 105 23.93 -2.93 4.21
CA ILE A 105 23.96 -2.16 5.46
C ILE A 105 25.38 -2.18 6.03
N THR A 106 26.11 -1.08 5.87
CA THR A 106 27.32 -0.86 6.66
C THR A 106 26.91 -0.61 8.11
N LEU A 107 27.04 -1.65 8.95
CA LEU A 107 26.72 -1.58 10.37
C LEU A 107 27.69 -0.59 11.05
N TYR A 108 27.26 0.65 11.24
CA TYR A 108 27.81 1.49 12.30
C TYR A 108 27.24 0.96 13.60
N ALA A 109 28.10 0.58 14.53
CA ALA A 109 27.70 0.02 15.82
C ALA A 109 26.76 1.00 16.54
N CYS A 110 25.46 0.73 16.49
CA CYS A 110 24.49 1.39 17.36
C CYS A 110 24.70 0.80 18.75
N PRO A 111 25.07 1.60 19.77
CA PRO A 111 25.23 1.08 21.12
C PRO A 111 23.88 0.52 21.57
N ARG A 112 23.84 -0.77 21.88
CA ARG A 112 22.65 -1.37 22.50
C ARG A 112 22.53 -0.82 23.93
N PRO A 113 21.29 -0.53 24.39
CA PRO A 113 21.05 -0.14 25.78
C PRO A 113 21.45 -1.25 26.76
#